data_AF-A0A1N7J1G1-F1
#
_entry.id   AF-A0A1N7J1G1-F1
#
_cell.length_a   1.000
_cell.length_b   1.000
_cell.length_c   1.000
_cell.angle_alpha   90.00
_cell.angle_beta   90.00
_cell.angle_gamma   90.00
#
_symmetry.space_group_name_H-M   'P 1'
#
loop_
_entity.id
_entity.type
_entity.pdbx_description
1 polymer ?
#
loop_
_entity_poly.entity_id
_entity_poly.type
_entity_poly.pdbx_seq_one_letter_code
_entity_poly.pdbx_strand_id
1 'polypeptide(L)'
;MGIISQSALRLCIAFFVVIASVSHADELPHPKGQVVLTITGKILNSNSEEGVVRLDMAMLESLPAFTFQTVTPWTEGLHTYKGVLLNELLAWVDAEGDQLKVTALNDYSTLVEVSRIKPYPIILAYKSDGDYMKVRNKGPLWLLYPLSDYPELDTEGDYSSMVWQVKALVVQ
;
A
#
# COMPACT_ATOMS: atom_id res chain seq x y z
N MET A 1 -44.06 -63.69 -40.31
CA MET A 1 -43.59 -62.43 -40.91
C MET A 1 -43.04 -61.56 -39.77
N GLY A 2 -41.72 -61.35 -39.69
CA GLY A 2 -41.18 -60.15 -39.04
C GLY A 2 -40.38 -60.27 -37.73
N ILE A 3 -39.09 -60.62 -37.85
CA ILE A 3 -37.87 -60.01 -37.25
C ILE A 3 -37.66 -59.84 -35.71
N ILE A 4 -36.56 -60.48 -35.28
CA ILE A 4 -35.52 -60.16 -34.27
C ILE A 4 -35.31 -58.66 -33.93
N SER A 5 -34.98 -58.30 -32.67
CA SER A 5 -33.96 -57.29 -32.29
C SER A 5 -33.84 -57.19 -30.74
N GLN A 6 -32.82 -57.73 -30.08
CA GLN A 6 -31.49 -57.14 -29.82
C GLN A 6 -31.52 -55.74 -29.17
N SER A 7 -31.04 -55.73 -27.91
CA SER A 7 -30.05 -54.81 -27.32
C SER A 7 -30.36 -53.31 -27.19
N ALA A 8 -30.26 -52.80 -25.95
CA ALA A 8 -29.29 -51.75 -25.62
C ALA A 8 -29.19 -51.54 -24.10
N LEU A 9 -28.14 -52.10 -23.51
CA LEU A 9 -27.57 -51.70 -22.23
C LEU A 9 -27.19 -50.21 -22.30
N ARG A 10 -27.87 -49.35 -21.55
CA ARG A 10 -27.52 -47.92 -21.48
C ARG A 10 -26.45 -47.70 -20.42
N LEU A 11 -25.20 -47.74 -20.87
CA LEU A 11 -24.04 -47.30 -20.09
C LEU A 11 -24.14 -45.77 -19.88
N CYS A 12 -24.54 -45.35 -18.68
CA CYS A 12 -24.53 -43.94 -18.29
C CYS A 12 -23.10 -43.55 -17.94
N ILE A 13 -22.34 -43.02 -18.91
CA ILE A 13 -21.06 -42.36 -18.65
C ILE A 13 -21.39 -40.99 -18.06
N ALA A 14 -21.25 -40.85 -16.74
CA ALA A 14 -21.34 -39.57 -16.06
C ALA A 14 -20.11 -38.72 -16.46
N PHE A 15 -20.34 -37.71 -17.30
CA PHE A 15 -19.32 -36.74 -17.69
C PHE A 15 -19.14 -35.76 -16.52
N PHE A 16 -18.14 -36.00 -15.68
CA PHE A 16 -17.78 -35.11 -14.58
C PHE A 16 -17.03 -33.90 -15.18
N VAL A 17 -17.78 -32.84 -15.52
CA VAL A 17 -17.18 -31.57 -15.95
C VAL A 17 -16.56 -30.91 -14.72
N VAL A 18 -15.24 -31.02 -14.60
CA VAL A 18 -14.45 -30.24 -13.65
C VAL A 18 -14.40 -28.82 -14.17
N ILE A 19 -15.25 -27.94 -13.64
CA ILE A 19 -15.17 -26.51 -13.89
C ILE A 19 -14.00 -25.99 -13.07
N ALA A 20 -12.82 -25.87 -13.68
CA ALA A 20 -11.70 -25.16 -13.09
C ALA A 20 -12.10 -23.70 -12.93
N SER A 21 -12.32 -23.28 -11.68
CA SER A 21 -12.55 -21.87 -11.35
C SER A 21 -11.21 -21.16 -11.55
N VAL A 22 -11.11 -20.38 -12.63
CA VAL A 22 -9.97 -19.49 -12.85
C VAL A 22 -10.13 -18.34 -11.85
N SER A 23 -9.40 -18.39 -10.73
CA SER A 23 -9.27 -17.25 -9.83
C SER A 23 -8.73 -16.07 -10.63
N HIS A 24 -9.56 -15.07 -10.87
CA HIS A 24 -9.06 -13.76 -11.28
C HIS A 24 -8.38 -13.17 -10.04
N ALA A 25 -7.07 -12.92 -10.12
CA ALA A 25 -6.46 -11.98 -9.20
C ALA A 25 -7.19 -10.65 -9.41
N ASP A 26 -7.86 -10.13 -8.37
CA ASP A 26 -8.48 -8.81 -8.43
C ASP A 26 -7.37 -7.79 -8.71
N GLU A 27 -7.35 -7.27 -9.93
CA GLU A 27 -6.40 -6.25 -10.35
C GLU A 27 -6.59 -5.01 -9.47
N LEU A 28 -5.48 -4.42 -9.00
CA LEU A 28 -5.55 -3.26 -8.12
C LEU A 28 -6.30 -2.11 -8.86
N PRO A 29 -7.15 -1.34 -8.16
CA PRO A 29 -7.92 -0.29 -8.81
C PRO A 29 -6.99 0.76 -9.44
N HIS A 30 -7.39 1.29 -10.60
CA HIS A 30 -6.68 2.41 -11.23
C HIS A 30 -7.08 3.76 -10.61
N PRO A 31 -6.16 4.73 -10.54
CA PRO A 31 -6.47 6.06 -10.03
C PRO A 31 -7.44 6.78 -10.96
N LYS A 32 -8.42 7.48 -10.37
CA LYS A 32 -9.41 8.32 -11.07
C LYS A 32 -9.08 9.81 -10.93
N GLY A 33 -8.28 10.16 -9.93
CA GLY A 33 -7.82 11.52 -9.65
C GLY A 33 -6.33 11.73 -9.96
N GLN A 34 -5.80 12.84 -9.45
CA GLN A 34 -4.38 13.12 -9.49
C GLN A 34 -3.62 12.06 -8.69
N VAL A 35 -2.60 11.45 -9.32
CA VAL A 35 -1.67 10.54 -8.64
C VAL A 35 -0.88 11.34 -7.60
N VAL A 36 -0.94 10.87 -6.35
CA VAL A 36 -0.21 11.45 -5.22
C VAL A 36 0.93 10.54 -4.73
N LEU A 37 0.87 9.25 -5.08
CA LEU A 37 1.89 8.28 -4.73
C LEU A 37 2.12 7.28 -5.86
N THR A 38 3.39 6.99 -6.13
CA THR A 38 3.81 5.90 -7.02
C THR A 38 4.64 4.89 -6.25
N ILE A 39 4.37 3.60 -6.40
CA ILE A 39 5.14 2.50 -5.79
C ILE A 39 5.68 1.61 -6.91
N THR A 40 6.99 1.30 -6.84
CA THR A 40 7.69 0.44 -7.80
C THR A 40 8.69 -0.48 -7.10
N GLY A 41 9.36 -1.32 -7.88
CA GLY A 41 10.44 -2.19 -7.40
C GLY A 41 9.97 -3.62 -7.20
N LYS A 42 10.43 -4.27 -6.12
CA LYS A 42 10.05 -5.65 -5.77
C LYS A 42 8.63 -5.72 -5.18
N ILE A 43 7.63 -5.58 -6.04
CA ILE A 43 6.19 -5.70 -5.70
C ILE A 43 5.53 -6.70 -6.65
N LEU A 44 4.57 -7.49 -6.16
CA LEU A 44 3.86 -8.48 -6.98
C LEU A 44 2.49 -7.98 -7.48
N ASN A 45 1.84 -7.07 -6.74
CA ASN A 45 0.58 -6.47 -7.15
C ASN A 45 0.80 -5.09 -7.79
N SER A 46 0.18 -4.86 -8.95
CA SER A 46 0.25 -3.57 -9.66
C SER A 46 -1.08 -3.18 -10.28
N ASN A 47 -1.23 -1.89 -10.62
CA ASN A 47 -2.38 -1.37 -11.36
C ASN A 47 -1.94 -0.77 -12.71
N SER A 48 -0.86 -1.29 -13.28
CA SER A 48 -0.41 -0.94 -14.63
C SER A 48 0.40 -2.06 -15.25
N GLU A 49 0.40 -2.10 -16.59
CA GLU A 49 1.16 -3.09 -17.35
C GLU A 49 2.69 -2.98 -17.13
N GLU A 50 3.17 -1.85 -16.62
CA GLU A 50 4.59 -1.64 -16.33
C GLU A 50 5.03 -2.17 -14.95
N GLY A 51 4.13 -2.83 -14.20
CA GLY A 51 4.43 -3.30 -12.84
C GLY A 51 4.56 -2.15 -11.84
N VAL A 52 3.80 -1.07 -12.05
CA VAL A 52 3.81 0.13 -11.21
C VAL A 52 2.46 0.30 -10.53
N VAL A 53 2.46 0.67 -9.26
CA VAL A 53 1.25 1.07 -8.54
C VAL A 53 1.19 2.58 -8.51
N ARG A 54 0.09 3.17 -9.01
CA ARG A 54 -0.20 4.61 -8.93
C ARG A 54 -1.45 4.82 -8.09
N LEU A 55 -1.34 5.59 -7.03
CA LEU A 55 -2.45 5.88 -6.13
C LEU A 55 -2.84 7.34 -6.18
N ASP A 56 -4.14 7.59 -6.29
CA ASP A 56 -4.73 8.89 -5.95
C ASP A 56 -5.10 8.92 -4.45
N MET A 57 -5.57 10.08 -3.97
CA MET A 57 -5.96 10.24 -2.56
C MET A 57 -7.13 9.34 -2.17
N ALA A 58 -8.09 9.10 -3.07
CA ALA A 58 -9.26 8.28 -2.78
C ALA A 58 -8.88 6.81 -2.56
N MET A 59 -7.91 6.31 -3.32
CA MET A 59 -7.34 4.97 -3.13
C MET A 59 -6.63 4.85 -1.78
N LEU A 60 -5.81 5.83 -1.38
CA LEU A 60 -5.19 5.84 -0.06
C LEU A 60 -6.23 5.88 1.06
N GLU A 61 -7.30 6.65 0.91
CA GLU A 61 -8.39 6.71 1.90
C GLU A 61 -9.29 5.46 1.92
N SER A 62 -9.25 4.61 0.88
CA SER A 62 -9.95 3.32 0.88
C SER A 62 -9.24 2.23 1.68
N LEU A 63 -7.94 2.41 1.96
CA LEU A 63 -7.18 1.50 2.82
C LEU A 63 -7.51 1.76 4.30
N PRO A 64 -7.33 0.78 5.19
CA PRO A 64 -7.52 0.97 6.63
C PRO A 64 -6.70 2.16 7.15
N ALA A 65 -7.40 3.17 7.65
CA ALA A 65 -6.75 4.35 8.19
C ALA A 65 -6.28 4.11 9.64
N PHE A 66 -5.12 4.67 9.97
CA PHE A 66 -4.57 4.71 11.30
C PHE A 66 -4.39 6.16 11.77
N THR A 67 -4.44 6.38 13.07
CA THR A 67 -4.34 7.71 13.66
C THR A 67 -3.55 7.65 14.96
N PHE A 68 -2.60 8.56 15.12
CA PHE A 68 -1.88 8.78 16.38
C PHE A 68 -1.64 10.26 16.63
N GLN A 69 -1.24 10.60 17.85
CA GLN A 69 -0.80 11.94 18.21
C GLN A 69 0.71 11.93 18.47
N THR A 70 1.43 12.92 17.94
CA THR A 70 2.86 13.06 18.24
C THR A 70 3.30 14.53 18.14
N VAL A 71 4.35 14.86 18.88
CA VAL A 71 5.17 16.04 18.59
C VAL A 71 6.15 15.71 17.45
N THR A 72 6.58 16.72 16.70
CA THR A 72 7.67 16.59 15.73
C THR A 72 8.64 17.76 15.88
N PRO A 73 9.92 17.59 15.49
CA PRO A 73 10.88 18.71 15.50
C PRO A 73 10.50 19.90 14.61
N TRP A 74 9.52 19.74 13.72
CA TRP A 74 9.15 20.74 12.71
C TRP A 74 7.76 21.34 12.90
N THR A 75 7.05 20.97 13.97
CA THR A 75 5.70 21.46 14.30
C THR A 75 5.63 21.83 15.77
N GLU A 76 4.91 22.91 16.08
CA GLU A 76 4.75 23.36 17.47
C GLU A 76 3.62 22.58 18.17
N GLY A 77 3.99 21.81 19.18
CA GLY A 77 3.02 21.11 20.02
C GLY A 77 2.60 19.73 19.50
N LEU A 78 1.60 19.17 20.16
CA LEU A 78 1.05 17.84 19.89
C LEU A 78 -0.02 17.94 18.80
N HIS A 79 0.14 17.18 17.72
CA HIS A 79 -0.80 17.15 16.60
C HIS A 79 -1.35 15.75 16.37
N THR A 80 -2.56 15.66 15.83
CA THR A 80 -3.21 14.40 15.44
C THR A 80 -2.97 14.13 13.97
N TYR A 81 -2.30 13.02 13.65
CA TYR A 81 -2.01 12.64 12.27
C TYR A 81 -2.82 11.43 11.86
N LYS A 82 -3.37 11.46 10.64
CA LYS A 82 -4.13 10.36 10.05
C LYS A 82 -3.56 9.98 8.68
N GLY A 83 -3.42 8.67 8.46
CA GLY A 83 -2.79 8.10 7.27
C GLY A 83 -3.07 6.62 7.10
N VAL A 84 -2.37 6.01 6.15
CA VAL A 84 -2.30 4.54 6.00
C VAL A 84 -1.04 4.05 6.70
N LEU A 85 -1.11 2.92 7.41
CA LEU A 85 0.09 2.27 7.94
C LEU A 85 1.01 1.86 6.80
N LEU A 86 2.30 2.17 6.91
CA LEU A 86 3.26 1.84 5.86
C LEU A 86 3.35 0.31 5.66
N ASN A 87 3.30 -0.48 6.73
CA ASN A 87 3.31 -1.94 6.65
C ASN A 87 2.08 -2.50 5.91
N GLU A 88 0.89 -1.92 6.13
CA GLU A 88 -0.33 -2.31 5.42
C GLU A 88 -0.25 -1.94 3.94
N LEU A 89 0.32 -0.78 3.62
CA LEU A 89 0.54 -0.36 2.23
C LEU A 89 1.53 -1.28 1.51
N LEU A 90 2.62 -1.68 2.17
CA LEU A 90 3.61 -2.61 1.62
C LEU A 90 3.02 -4.03 1.46
N ALA A 91 2.19 -4.49 2.40
CA ALA A 91 1.48 -5.75 2.28
C ALA A 91 0.43 -5.72 1.16
N TRP A 92 -0.26 -4.60 0.98
CA TRP A 92 -1.27 -4.42 -0.06
C TRP A 92 -0.70 -4.56 -1.48
N VAL A 93 0.52 -4.07 -1.70
CA VAL A 93 1.24 -4.22 -2.98
C VAL A 93 2.05 -5.53 -3.08
N ASP A 94 2.00 -6.37 -2.04
CA ASP A 94 2.78 -7.60 -1.90
C ASP A 94 4.29 -7.36 -2.14
N ALA A 95 4.87 -6.51 -1.30
CA ALA A 95 6.26 -6.08 -1.37
C ALA A 95 7.24 -7.14 -0.80
N GLU A 96 8.30 -7.45 -1.56
CA GLU A 96 9.30 -8.48 -1.22
C GLU A 96 10.71 -7.94 -0.87
N GLY A 97 10.85 -6.62 -0.73
CA GLY A 97 12.15 -5.97 -0.44
C GLY A 97 12.46 -5.78 1.05
N ASP A 98 13.74 -5.61 1.36
CA ASP A 98 14.25 -5.31 2.71
C ASP A 98 14.60 -3.83 2.91
N GLN A 99 14.67 -3.07 1.83
CA GLN A 99 14.93 -1.63 1.80
C GLN A 99 13.81 -0.89 1.07
N LEU A 100 13.47 0.29 1.59
CA LEU A 100 12.47 1.18 1.02
C LEU A 100 13.10 2.53 0.73
N LYS A 101 13.22 2.89 -0.55
CA LYS A 101 13.58 4.25 -0.94
C LYS A 101 12.35 5.14 -0.91
N VAL A 102 12.37 6.17 -0.07
CA VAL A 102 11.29 7.16 0.07
C VAL A 102 11.72 8.44 -0.62
N THR A 103 10.94 8.95 -1.57
CA THR A 103 11.29 10.14 -2.37
C THR A 103 10.20 11.21 -2.30
N ALA A 104 10.61 12.45 -2.05
CA ALA A 104 9.75 13.63 -1.95
C ALA A 104 9.54 14.34 -3.31
N LEU A 105 8.60 15.29 -3.35
CA LEU A 105 8.35 16.15 -4.51
C LEU A 105 9.60 16.86 -5.03
N ASN A 106 10.47 17.33 -4.13
CA ASN A 106 11.72 18.04 -4.43
C ASN A 106 12.92 17.11 -4.69
N ASP A 107 12.69 15.82 -4.94
CA ASP A 107 13.72 14.80 -5.20
C ASP A 107 14.66 14.49 -4.03
N TYR A 108 14.41 15.02 -2.83
CA TYR A 108 15.02 14.48 -1.63
C TYR A 108 14.60 13.01 -1.46
N SER A 109 15.56 12.14 -1.14
CA SER A 109 15.28 10.74 -0.88
C SER A 109 16.14 10.17 0.23
N THR A 110 15.58 9.22 0.98
CA THR A 110 16.31 8.41 1.96
C THR A 110 16.05 6.91 1.71
N LEU A 111 16.88 6.05 2.30
CA LEU A 111 16.65 4.61 2.40
C LEU A 111 16.22 4.26 3.81
N VAL A 112 15.21 3.41 3.90
CA VAL A 112 14.66 2.91 5.17
C VAL A 112 14.71 1.40 5.17
N GLU A 113 15.33 0.82 6.20
CA GLU A 113 15.32 -0.63 6.37
C GLU A 113 13.93 -1.07 6.82
N VAL A 114 13.29 -1.99 6.09
CA VAL A 114 11.93 -2.46 6.39
C VAL A 114 11.89 -3.12 7.77
N SER A 115 12.95 -3.85 8.16
CA SER A 115 13.06 -4.48 9.47
C SER A 115 13.10 -3.48 10.64
N ARG A 116 13.69 -2.28 10.44
CA ARG A 116 13.77 -1.22 11.45
C ARG A 116 12.40 -0.64 11.77
N ILE A 117 11.55 -0.48 10.76
CA ILE A 117 10.25 0.19 10.89
C ILE A 117 9.08 -0.77 11.13
N LYS A 118 9.23 -2.04 10.76
CA LYS A 118 8.18 -3.07 10.89
C LYS A 118 7.54 -3.16 12.28
N PRO A 119 8.26 -2.99 13.41
CA PRO A 119 7.66 -3.08 14.75
C PRO A 119 6.74 -1.90 15.12
N TYR A 120 6.76 -0.79 14.37
CA TYR A 120 6.14 0.46 14.77
C TYR A 120 4.97 0.86 13.86
N PRO A 121 3.97 1.60 14.36
CA PRO A 121 2.85 2.06 13.56
C PRO A 121 3.22 3.32 12.74
N ILE A 122 4.21 3.19 11.85
CA ILE A 122 4.62 4.25 10.93
C ILE A 122 3.50 4.47 9.92
N ILE A 123 3.10 5.72 9.72
CA ILE A 123 2.04 6.07 8.76
C ILE A 123 2.59 6.91 7.61
N LEU A 124 1.99 6.73 6.44
CA LEU A 124 1.99 7.74 5.39
C LEU A 124 0.77 8.64 5.63
N ALA A 125 0.98 9.72 6.38
CA ALA A 125 -0.06 10.65 6.77
C ALA A 125 -0.53 11.48 5.57
N TYR A 126 -1.83 11.72 5.48
CA TYR A 126 -2.45 12.65 4.52
C TYR A 126 -3.33 13.73 5.20
N LYS A 127 -3.58 13.60 6.51
CA LYS A 127 -4.32 14.56 7.33
C LYS A 127 -3.56 14.92 8.60
N SER A 128 -3.65 16.19 9.00
CA SER A 128 -3.18 16.74 10.28
C SER A 128 -4.32 17.53 10.91
N ASP A 129 -4.66 17.21 12.16
CA ASP A 129 -5.75 17.83 12.94
C ASP A 129 -7.09 17.88 12.19
N GLY A 130 -7.37 16.83 11.42
CA GLY A 130 -8.60 16.67 10.64
C GLY A 130 -8.55 17.25 9.22
N ASP A 131 -7.58 18.13 8.92
CA ASP A 131 -7.44 18.77 7.62
C ASP A 131 -6.45 18.04 6.71
N TYR A 132 -6.73 18.00 5.40
CA TYR A 132 -5.78 17.48 4.42
C TYR A 132 -4.51 18.34 4.39
N MET A 133 -3.35 17.68 4.42
CA MET A 133 -2.07 18.36 4.35
C MET A 133 -1.85 18.93 2.95
N LYS A 134 -1.67 20.26 2.88
CA LYS A 134 -1.34 20.96 1.62
C LYS A 134 0.16 20.88 1.36
N VAL A 135 0.59 21.03 0.11
CA VAL A 135 2.03 21.06 -0.26
C VAL A 135 2.81 22.05 0.59
N ARG A 136 2.31 23.29 0.74
CA ARG A 136 2.93 24.32 1.60
C ARG A 136 3.04 23.93 3.08
N ASN A 137 2.27 22.93 3.51
CA ASN A 137 2.18 22.42 4.87
C ASN A 137 2.53 20.91 4.90
N LYS A 138 3.70 20.56 4.33
CA LYS A 138 4.30 19.20 4.39
C LYS A 138 3.52 18.08 3.67
N GLY A 139 2.42 18.38 2.99
CA GLY A 139 1.63 17.41 2.24
C GLY A 139 2.04 17.22 0.76
N PRO A 140 1.31 16.41 -0.02
CA PRO A 140 0.07 15.73 0.34
C PRO A 140 0.28 14.54 1.27
N LEU A 141 1.51 14.00 1.30
CA LEU A 141 1.87 12.81 2.08
C LEU A 141 3.10 13.07 2.93
N TRP A 142 3.10 12.62 4.18
CA TRP A 142 4.25 12.71 5.07
C TRP A 142 4.47 11.35 5.74
N LEU A 143 5.66 10.76 5.59
CA LEU A 143 6.04 9.59 6.36
C LEU A 143 6.29 10.02 7.81
N LEU A 144 5.49 9.50 8.75
CA LEU A 144 5.48 9.95 10.13
C LEU A 144 5.63 8.80 11.12
N TYR A 145 6.42 9.09 12.15
CA TYR A 145 6.77 8.18 13.22
C TYR A 145 6.05 8.66 14.49
N PRO A 146 5.52 7.75 15.33
CA PRO A 146 4.84 8.05 16.58
C PRO A 146 5.85 8.37 17.72
N LEU A 147 6.63 9.44 17.56
CA LEU A 147 7.75 9.77 18.47
C LEU A 147 7.34 9.90 19.94
N SER A 148 6.13 10.39 20.20
CA SER A 148 5.61 10.53 21.57
C SER A 148 5.33 9.19 22.26
N ASP A 149 4.93 8.17 21.52
CA ASP A 149 4.65 6.83 22.06
C ASP A 149 5.91 5.94 22.08
N TYR A 150 6.88 6.24 21.20
CA TYR A 150 8.11 5.48 21.01
C TYR A 150 9.33 6.41 21.04
N PRO A 151 9.78 6.87 22.23
CA PRO A 151 10.88 7.81 22.37
C PRO A 151 12.22 7.31 21.82
N GLU A 152 12.40 6.00 21.66
CA GLU A 152 13.56 5.41 21.00
C GLU A 152 13.67 5.72 19.50
N LEU A 153 12.58 6.22 18.89
CA LEU A 153 12.55 6.74 17.53
C LEU A 153 12.88 8.24 17.46
N ASP A 154 13.08 8.90 18.61
CA ASP A 154 13.35 10.33 18.69
C ASP A 154 14.85 10.62 18.45
N THR A 155 15.31 10.28 17.24
CA THR A 155 16.73 10.38 16.85
C THR A 155 16.89 11.09 15.51
N GLU A 156 18.04 11.74 15.28
CA GLU A 156 18.35 12.41 14.00
C GLU A 156 18.24 11.47 12.79
N GLY A 157 18.61 10.19 12.99
CA GLY A 157 18.49 9.16 11.95
C GLY A 157 17.05 8.91 11.55
N ASP A 158 16.16 8.70 12.54
CA ASP A 158 14.73 8.49 12.30
C ASP A 158 14.08 9.76 11.73
N TYR A 159 14.47 10.96 12.18
CA TYR A 159 13.98 12.22 11.62
C TYR A 159 14.26 12.36 10.13
N SER A 160 15.46 11.97 9.68
CA SER A 160 15.82 12.03 8.26
C SER A 160 14.91 11.16 7.37
N SER A 161 14.30 10.13 7.96
CA SER A 161 13.36 9.26 7.29
C SER A 161 11.92 9.74 7.31
N MET A 162 11.57 10.74 8.12
CA MET A 162 10.24 11.34 8.17
C MET A 162 10.01 12.32 6.99
N VAL A 163 10.06 11.79 5.77
CA VAL A 163 10.01 12.55 4.53
C VAL A 163 8.63 13.17 4.32
N TRP A 164 8.56 14.50 4.26
CA TRP A 164 7.34 15.19 3.84
C TRP A 164 7.24 15.29 2.31
N GLN A 165 6.02 15.54 1.83
CA GLN A 165 5.71 15.61 0.41
C GLN A 165 6.12 14.34 -0.36
N VAL A 166 5.94 13.16 0.23
CA VAL A 166 6.27 11.88 -0.42
C VAL A 166 5.51 11.77 -1.74
N LYS A 167 6.23 11.42 -2.82
CA LYS A 167 5.65 11.13 -4.14
C LYS A 167 5.92 9.71 -4.62
N ALA A 168 6.99 9.09 -4.14
CA ALA A 168 7.40 7.77 -4.63
C ALA A 168 8.01 6.91 -3.53
N LEU A 169 7.70 5.62 -3.60
CA LEU A 169 8.31 4.55 -2.83
C LEU A 169 8.91 3.53 -3.81
N VAL A 170 10.16 3.13 -3.59
CA VAL A 170 10.79 2.05 -4.36
C VAL A 170 11.21 0.95 -3.42
N VAL A 171 10.61 -0.22 -3.58
CA VAL A 171 10.93 -1.43 -2.82
C VAL A 171 12.15 -2.09 -3.45
N GLN A 172 13.23 -2.27 -2.69
CA GLN A 172 14.53 -2.69 -3.22
C GLN A 172 14.93 -4.10 -2.84
#